data_AF-A0A959E3N9-F1
#
_entry.id   AF-A0A959E3N9-F1
#
_cell.length_a   1.000
_cell.length_b   1.000
_cell.length_c   1.000
_cell.angle_alpha   90.00
_cell.angle_beta   90.00
_cell.angle_gamma   90.00
#
_symmetry.space_group_name_H-M   'P 1'
#
loop_
_entity.id
_entity.type
_entity.pdbx_description
1 polymer ?
#
loop_
_entity_poly.entity_id
_entity_poly.type
_entity_poly.pdbx_seq_one_letter_code
_entity_poly.pdbx_strand_id
1 'polypeptide(L)'
;MSDQNTKQDNRIETLIATGNLEEAHARFAEFLHRCEEEKDALLSNQARFSRLMQNENMGLAEGASFEYNRILFDFVNTVRQFRKEVMAQYFDISEREQFLKQIADRDIVFNEILDIRLRSRNYQMEAMLTEGNSSLVYRLINHVLNRHAIGLVLKLPKIAEGTKTEIDRLADLRHRNIIKIIDHDLTAFPYLVITEYIYGTTLLKAVDTTGPRPVSQVADWLYQLADSLDYLRHKRIFHTNVRPSKIYVDDEWQLMLSPFDLKSISTGEASYQRFLDTCRYGSPEALSEFDEKIPWFEEKDDPGEEDRLLRKMCISDQYSLGLIGFKLLTGNDLVEGHTVYEMIESRNRFVRDKAYRKKRLAELPKLDLGKKKTSLCTIIEKLLEEDPAKRYDDLHQVVRALHPLTRIEYREVGLAHNSYRRCLSVNKEFIQDFYKAFFKNAPAAEPDFDPLGRKRQLGMLQMAIDVLLDIDNRKDQLIRILDKEKHRKYTLPDFEVFINTLIDTVRRYDPLFDNHTALEWTALRETILQAIREYKSDITKAS
;
A
#
# COMPACT_ATOMS: atom_id res chain seq x y z
N MET A 1 -7.26 20.40 -56.95
CA MET A 1 -6.28 19.67 -56.12
C MET A 1 -5.02 20.50 -55.82
N SER A 2 -5.03 21.84 -55.93
CA SER A 2 -3.84 22.69 -55.71
C SER A 2 -3.87 23.58 -54.45
N ASP A 3 -5.00 23.69 -53.72
CA ASP A 3 -5.13 24.61 -52.56
C ASP A 3 -4.97 23.96 -51.18
N GLN A 4 -4.92 22.64 -51.09
CA GLN A 4 -4.75 21.94 -49.80
C GLN A 4 -3.27 21.72 -49.43
N ASN A 5 -2.36 21.61 -50.40
CA ASN A 5 -0.93 21.42 -50.12
C ASN A 5 -0.23 22.69 -49.60
N THR A 6 -0.68 23.88 -49.98
CA THR A 6 -0.09 25.16 -49.56
C THR A 6 -0.44 25.56 -48.11
N LYS A 7 -1.51 25.01 -47.52
CA LYS A 7 -1.88 25.29 -46.13
C LYS A 7 -1.10 24.46 -45.10
N GLN A 8 -0.56 23.31 -45.49
CA GLN A 8 0.12 22.39 -44.57
C GLN A 8 1.57 22.84 -44.28
N ASP A 9 2.20 23.53 -45.24
CA ASP A 9 3.56 24.09 -45.14
C ASP A 9 3.68 25.34 -44.26
N ASN A 10 2.56 25.98 -43.91
CA ASN A 10 2.55 27.27 -43.19
C ASN A 10 2.04 27.14 -41.73
N ARG A 11 1.97 25.91 -41.22
CA ARG A 11 1.58 25.62 -39.83
C ARG A 11 2.76 25.84 -38.90
N ILE A 12 2.47 26.26 -37.67
CA ILE A 12 3.51 26.62 -36.70
C ILE A 12 4.43 25.43 -36.43
N GLU A 13 3.88 24.21 -36.32
CA GLU A 13 4.65 22.99 -36.10
C GLU A 13 5.58 22.65 -37.28
N THR A 14 5.09 22.82 -38.52
CA THR A 14 5.88 22.61 -39.75
C THR A 14 7.01 23.64 -39.88
N LEU A 15 6.74 24.90 -39.55
CA LEU A 15 7.72 25.98 -39.59
C LEU A 15 8.83 25.80 -38.54
N ILE A 16 8.47 25.33 -37.35
CA ILE A 16 9.45 24.95 -36.31
C ILE A 16 10.29 23.76 -36.76
N ALA A 17 9.66 22.70 -37.29
CA ALA A 17 10.36 21.49 -37.72
C ALA A 17 11.34 21.73 -38.88
N THR A 18 11.06 22.73 -39.73
CA THR A 18 11.92 23.14 -40.85
C THR A 18 12.96 24.21 -40.46
N GLY A 19 12.99 24.64 -39.19
CA GLY A 19 13.96 25.59 -38.65
C GLY A 19 13.67 27.06 -38.96
N ASN A 20 12.50 27.38 -39.53
CA ASN A 20 12.10 28.75 -39.85
C ASN A 20 11.43 29.43 -38.64
N LEU A 21 12.23 29.69 -37.60
CA LEU A 21 11.75 30.16 -36.29
C LEU A 21 11.20 31.59 -36.31
N GLU A 22 11.67 32.44 -37.22
CA GLU A 22 11.21 33.84 -37.34
C GLU A 22 9.75 33.90 -37.84
N GLU A 23 9.44 33.15 -38.89
CA GLU A 23 8.08 33.03 -39.43
C GLU A 23 7.16 32.27 -38.45
N ALA A 24 7.68 31.23 -37.77
CA ALA A 24 6.92 30.52 -36.74
C ALA A 24 6.53 31.46 -35.57
N HIS A 25 7.44 32.34 -35.15
CA HIS A 25 7.18 33.31 -34.09
C HIS A 25 6.15 34.38 -34.53
N ALA A 26 6.27 34.90 -35.75
CA ALA A 26 5.28 35.84 -36.31
C ALA A 26 3.87 35.22 -36.38
N ARG A 27 3.79 33.96 -36.82
CA ARG A 27 2.54 33.18 -36.86
C ARG A 27 1.95 32.92 -35.49
N PHE A 28 2.79 32.62 -34.49
CA PHE A 28 2.33 32.44 -33.12
C PHE A 28 1.81 33.74 -32.51
N ALA A 29 2.44 34.88 -32.81
CA ALA A 29 1.94 36.19 -32.39
C ALA A 29 0.57 36.52 -33.02
N GLU A 30 0.36 36.20 -34.29
CA GLU A 30 -0.94 36.35 -34.97
C GLU A 30 -2.01 35.45 -34.34
N PHE A 31 -1.66 34.22 -33.98
CA PHE A 31 -2.55 33.31 -33.26
C PHE A 31 -2.95 33.86 -31.89
N LEU A 32 -1.99 34.38 -31.11
CA LEU A 32 -2.27 34.99 -29.80
C LEU A 32 -3.23 36.18 -29.91
N HIS A 33 -3.07 37.01 -30.94
CA HIS A 33 -3.98 38.13 -31.18
C HIS A 33 -5.41 37.65 -31.46
N ARG A 34 -5.60 36.61 -32.28
CA ARG A 34 -6.93 36.02 -32.50
C ARG A 34 -7.52 35.35 -31.26
N CYS A 35 -6.67 34.77 -30.39
CA CYS A 35 -7.12 34.28 -29.10
C CYS A 35 -7.65 35.40 -28.20
N GLU A 36 -7.06 36.59 -28.26
CA GLU A 36 -7.55 37.77 -27.55
C GLU A 36 -8.90 38.24 -28.10
N GLU A 37 -9.09 38.30 -29.42
CA GLU A 37 -10.37 38.66 -30.05
C GLU A 37 -11.52 37.71 -29.64
N GLU A 38 -11.25 36.40 -29.63
CA GLU A 38 -12.22 35.36 -29.26
C GLU A 38 -12.50 35.37 -27.75
N LYS A 39 -11.49 35.65 -26.93
CA LYS A 39 -11.65 35.88 -25.50
C LYS A 39 -12.54 37.10 -25.24
N ASP A 40 -12.37 38.18 -25.98
CA ASP A 40 -13.21 39.38 -25.85
C ASP A 40 -14.66 39.10 -26.26
N ALA A 41 -14.89 38.29 -27.30
CA ALA A 41 -16.22 37.82 -27.67
C ALA A 41 -16.88 36.97 -26.58
N LEU A 42 -16.13 36.08 -25.93
CA LEU A 42 -16.60 35.27 -24.80
C LEU A 42 -16.89 36.12 -23.56
N LEU A 43 -16.03 37.10 -23.25
CA LEU A 43 -16.24 38.04 -22.15
C LEU A 43 -17.47 38.92 -22.38
N SER A 44 -17.74 39.31 -23.64
CA SER A 44 -18.96 40.00 -24.03
C SER A 44 -20.21 39.13 -23.79
N ASN A 45 -20.15 37.85 -24.17
CA ASN A 45 -21.23 36.89 -23.90
C ASN A 45 -21.43 36.64 -22.40
N GLN A 46 -20.36 36.55 -21.62
CA GLN A 46 -20.40 36.45 -20.16
C GLN A 46 -21.04 37.69 -19.53
N ALA A 47 -20.69 38.89 -19.98
CA ALA A 47 -21.30 40.13 -19.50
C ALA A 47 -22.80 40.22 -19.85
N ARG A 48 -23.20 39.78 -21.05
CA ARG A 48 -24.62 39.68 -21.47
C ARG A 48 -25.38 38.68 -20.59
N PHE A 49 -24.78 37.53 -20.31
CA PHE A 49 -25.35 36.51 -19.42
C PHE A 49 -25.52 37.01 -17.99
N SER A 50 -24.51 37.66 -17.42
CA SER A 50 -24.60 38.23 -16.07
C SER A 50 -25.69 39.30 -15.96
N ARG A 51 -25.92 40.12 -17.00
CA ARG A 51 -27.05 41.07 -17.03
C ARG A 51 -28.40 40.39 -17.14
N LEU A 52 -28.49 39.29 -17.91
CA LEU A 52 -29.71 38.48 -18.01
C LEU A 52 -30.08 37.90 -16.63
N MET A 53 -29.12 37.29 -15.94
CA MET A 53 -29.33 36.70 -14.60
C MET A 53 -29.65 37.75 -13.51
N GLN A 54 -29.16 38.99 -13.65
CA GLN A 54 -29.53 40.10 -12.76
C GLN A 54 -30.97 40.60 -13.00
N ASN A 55 -31.45 40.56 -14.23
CA ASN A 55 -32.82 40.95 -14.60
C ASN A 55 -33.86 39.87 -14.28
N GLU A 56 -33.51 38.58 -14.29
CA GLU A 56 -34.41 37.48 -13.89
C GLU A 56 -34.83 37.58 -12.40
N ASN A 57 -33.97 38.11 -11.53
CA ASN A 57 -34.32 38.41 -10.13
C ASN A 57 -35.36 39.53 -9.96
N MET A 58 -35.74 40.26 -11.03
CA MET A 58 -36.77 41.30 -11.03
C MET A 58 -38.07 40.90 -11.75
N GLY A 59 -38.19 39.63 -12.16
CA GLY A 59 -39.43 38.98 -12.58
C GLY A 59 -40.10 39.54 -13.85
N LEU A 60 -39.77 39.01 -15.04
CA LEU A 60 -40.62 39.04 -16.23
C LEU A 60 -40.26 37.94 -17.27
N ALA A 61 -41.26 37.09 -17.57
CA ALA A 61 -41.68 36.37 -18.79
C ALA A 61 -40.72 35.88 -19.90
N GLU A 62 -41.15 34.77 -20.55
CA GLU A 62 -40.76 34.08 -21.81
C GLU A 62 -39.61 34.60 -22.72
N GLY A 63 -39.33 35.91 -22.78
CA GLY A 63 -38.19 36.48 -23.52
C GLY A 63 -36.82 36.15 -22.95
N ALA A 64 -36.72 35.86 -21.64
CA ALA A 64 -35.46 35.44 -21.00
C ALA A 64 -34.96 34.10 -21.52
N SER A 65 -35.87 33.16 -21.81
CA SER A 65 -35.53 31.85 -22.40
C SER A 65 -34.99 31.97 -23.82
N PHE A 66 -35.48 32.93 -24.61
CA PHE A 66 -34.98 33.18 -25.97
C PHE A 66 -33.56 33.77 -25.96
N GLU A 67 -33.30 34.78 -25.12
CA GLU A 67 -31.95 35.35 -25.00
C GLU A 67 -30.95 34.38 -24.36
N TYR A 68 -31.37 33.57 -23.39
CA TYR A 68 -30.56 32.49 -22.83
C TYR A 68 -30.13 31.50 -23.92
N ASN A 69 -31.08 31.02 -24.73
CA ASN A 69 -30.79 30.10 -25.83
C ASN A 69 -29.93 30.75 -26.91
N ARG A 70 -30.07 32.06 -27.16
CA ARG A 70 -29.19 32.81 -28.07
C ARG A 70 -27.76 32.91 -27.55
N ILE A 71 -27.56 33.24 -26.28
CA ILE A 71 -26.23 33.27 -25.63
C ILE A 71 -25.58 31.88 -25.67
N LEU A 72 -26.36 30.82 -25.41
CA LEU A 72 -25.87 29.44 -25.48
C LEU A 72 -25.47 29.05 -26.92
N PHE A 73 -26.27 29.41 -27.91
CA PHE A 73 -25.97 29.18 -29.32
C PHE A 73 -24.74 29.95 -29.77
N ASP A 74 -24.63 31.23 -29.41
CA ASP A 74 -23.46 32.08 -29.70
C ASP A 74 -22.21 31.46 -29.07
N PHE A 75 -22.26 31.05 -27.79
CA PHE A 75 -21.14 30.39 -27.10
C PHE A 75 -20.71 29.09 -27.78
N VAL A 76 -21.66 28.19 -28.08
CA VAL A 76 -21.36 26.91 -28.73
C VAL A 76 -20.78 27.13 -30.12
N ASN A 77 -21.27 28.14 -30.87
CA ASN A 77 -20.74 28.48 -32.18
C ASN A 77 -19.37 29.12 -32.09
N THR A 78 -19.11 30.05 -31.17
CA THR A 78 -17.79 30.61 -30.90
C THR A 78 -16.78 29.51 -30.59
N VAL A 79 -17.13 28.55 -29.72
CA VAL A 79 -16.25 27.41 -29.39
C VAL A 79 -16.02 26.49 -30.61
N ARG A 80 -17.07 26.21 -31.40
CA ARG A 80 -16.95 25.39 -32.62
C ARG A 80 -16.14 26.10 -33.70
N GLN A 81 -16.34 27.40 -33.88
CA GLN A 81 -15.65 28.24 -34.85
C GLN A 81 -14.19 28.41 -34.45
N PHE A 82 -13.90 28.69 -33.18
CA PHE A 82 -12.54 28.70 -32.63
C PHE A 82 -11.82 27.38 -32.93
N ARG A 83 -12.48 26.24 -32.69
CA ARG A 83 -11.91 24.92 -32.96
C ARG A 83 -11.71 24.64 -34.45
N LYS A 84 -12.60 25.10 -35.32
CA LYS A 84 -12.59 24.75 -36.76
C LYS A 84 -11.82 25.74 -37.63
N GLU A 85 -11.78 27.02 -37.23
CA GLU A 85 -11.31 28.12 -38.06
C GLU A 85 -10.14 28.89 -37.44
N VAL A 86 -9.99 28.93 -36.10
CA VAL A 86 -8.79 29.51 -35.48
C VAL A 86 -7.75 28.42 -35.32
N MET A 87 -8.04 27.41 -34.50
CA MET A 87 -7.08 26.36 -34.16
C MET A 87 -6.60 25.56 -35.38
N ALA A 88 -7.46 25.28 -36.37
CA ALA A 88 -7.11 24.41 -37.50
C ALA A 88 -6.30 25.13 -38.59
N GLN A 89 -6.27 26.46 -38.53
CA GLN A 89 -5.47 27.31 -39.42
C GLN A 89 -4.02 27.42 -38.95
N TYR A 90 -3.78 27.44 -37.63
CA TYR A 90 -2.44 27.56 -37.06
C TYR A 90 -1.82 26.24 -36.63
N PHE A 91 -2.64 25.23 -36.29
CA PHE A 91 -2.21 23.95 -35.75
C PHE A 91 -2.86 22.77 -36.49
N ASP A 92 -2.18 21.62 -36.55
CA ASP A 92 -2.79 20.37 -37.02
C ASP A 92 -3.56 19.68 -35.90
N ILE A 93 -4.85 20.00 -35.75
CA ILE A 93 -5.70 19.41 -34.70
C ILE A 93 -6.05 17.94 -34.98
N SER A 94 -5.92 17.49 -36.23
CA SER A 94 -6.24 16.12 -36.65
C SER A 94 -5.30 15.10 -36.01
N GLU A 95 -4.10 15.56 -35.66
CA GLU A 95 -3.01 14.74 -35.12
C GLU A 95 -2.67 15.10 -33.66
N ARG A 96 -3.62 15.58 -32.85
CA ARG A 96 -3.36 15.96 -31.44
C ARG A 96 -2.70 14.85 -30.60
N GLU A 97 -3.08 13.60 -30.85
CA GLU A 97 -2.43 12.44 -30.23
C GLU A 97 -1.00 12.23 -30.74
N GLN A 98 -0.73 12.58 -32.00
CA GLN A 98 0.58 12.50 -32.67
C GLN A 98 1.50 13.65 -32.24
N PHE A 99 1.02 14.88 -32.11
CA PHE A 99 1.79 16.02 -31.56
C PHE A 99 2.22 15.76 -30.12
N LEU A 100 1.30 15.27 -29.27
CA LEU A 100 1.68 14.84 -27.93
C LEU A 100 2.64 13.65 -27.98
N LYS A 101 2.53 12.73 -28.95
CA LYS A 101 3.51 11.63 -29.16
C LYS A 101 4.85 12.13 -29.71
N GLN A 102 4.91 13.30 -30.35
CA GLN A 102 6.11 13.93 -30.91
C GLN A 102 6.90 14.75 -29.88
N ILE A 103 6.31 15.07 -28.73
CA ILE A 103 7.07 15.48 -27.54
C ILE A 103 7.87 14.23 -27.11
N ALA A 104 9.11 14.14 -27.57
CA ALA A 104 10.03 13.03 -27.27
C ALA A 104 10.21 12.79 -25.76
N ASP A 105 9.89 13.80 -24.96
CA ASP A 105 10.11 13.88 -23.53
C ASP A 105 8.84 14.21 -22.72
N ARG A 106 7.71 13.52 -23.02
CA ARG A 106 6.47 13.62 -22.21
C ARG A 106 6.74 13.45 -20.71
N ASP A 107 7.67 12.54 -20.37
CA ASP A 107 8.06 12.28 -19.00
C ASP A 107 8.82 13.45 -18.39
N ILE A 108 9.63 14.20 -19.16
CA ILE A 108 10.33 15.39 -18.66
C ILE A 108 9.34 16.49 -18.33
N VAL A 109 8.43 16.82 -19.24
CA VAL A 109 7.41 17.87 -19.01
C VAL A 109 6.50 17.49 -17.83
N PHE A 110 6.10 16.22 -17.74
CA PHE A 110 5.35 15.71 -16.61
C PHE A 110 6.11 15.86 -15.29
N ASN A 111 7.38 15.45 -15.26
CA ASN A 111 8.23 15.53 -14.08
C ASN A 111 8.53 16.98 -13.67
N GLU A 112 8.68 17.91 -14.62
CA GLU A 112 8.86 19.34 -14.35
C GLU A 112 7.62 19.95 -13.70
N ILE A 113 6.43 19.69 -14.25
CA ILE A 113 5.16 20.15 -13.66
C ILE A 113 4.98 19.56 -12.26
N LEU A 114 5.27 18.26 -12.11
CA LEU A 114 5.20 17.57 -10.82
C LEU A 114 6.16 18.20 -9.81
N ASP A 115 7.41 18.44 -10.18
CA ASP A 115 8.44 19.02 -9.31
C ASP A 115 8.09 20.45 -8.88
N ILE A 116 7.62 21.31 -9.80
CA ILE A 116 7.15 22.66 -9.46
C ILE A 116 6.04 22.61 -8.41
N ARG A 117 5.06 21.71 -8.59
CA ARG A 117 3.93 21.58 -7.67
C ARG A 117 4.34 21.01 -6.32
N LEU A 118 5.24 20.02 -6.29
CA LEU A 118 5.79 19.48 -5.04
C LEU A 118 6.60 20.55 -4.28
N ARG A 119 7.45 21.32 -4.97
CA ARG A 119 8.25 22.39 -4.36
C ARG A 119 7.38 23.48 -3.74
N SER A 120 6.29 23.86 -4.39
CA SER A 120 5.32 24.82 -3.82
C SER A 120 4.71 24.36 -2.49
N ARG A 121 4.80 23.07 -2.19
CA ARG A 121 4.32 22.41 -0.96
C ARG A 121 5.48 21.95 -0.05
N ASN A 122 6.70 22.41 -0.29
CA ASN A 122 7.92 22.05 0.45
C ASN A 122 8.39 20.60 0.28
N TYR A 123 7.94 19.90 -0.76
CA TYR A 123 8.39 18.56 -1.09
C TYR A 123 9.31 18.58 -2.32
N GLN A 124 10.28 17.68 -2.35
CA GLN A 124 11.06 17.36 -3.54
C GLN A 124 10.96 15.87 -3.84
N MET A 125 10.88 15.54 -5.12
CA MET A 125 10.94 14.17 -5.59
C MET A 125 12.37 13.62 -5.48
N GLU A 126 12.55 12.51 -4.77
CA GLU A 126 13.86 11.83 -4.67
C GLU A 126 13.99 10.69 -5.68
N ALA A 127 12.97 9.84 -5.76
CA ALA A 127 12.99 8.66 -6.62
C ALA A 127 11.58 8.14 -6.90
N MET A 128 11.37 7.61 -8.10
CA MET A 128 10.20 6.78 -8.41
C MET A 128 10.39 5.40 -7.76
N LEU A 129 9.41 4.97 -6.96
CA LEU A 129 9.45 3.68 -6.28
C LEU A 129 8.79 2.58 -7.11
N THR A 130 7.60 2.86 -7.63
CA THR A 130 6.80 1.87 -8.35
C THR A 130 5.78 2.56 -9.24
N GLU A 131 5.53 1.94 -10.39
CA GLU A 131 4.38 2.24 -11.22
C GLU A 131 3.22 1.32 -10.82
N GLY A 132 2.21 1.88 -10.15
CA GLY A 132 0.96 1.16 -9.85
C GLY A 132 -0.04 1.24 -11.00
N ASN A 133 -1.11 0.44 -10.89
CA ASN A 133 -2.19 0.46 -11.89
C ASN A 133 -2.89 1.82 -11.97
N SER A 134 -3.17 2.43 -10.81
CA SER A 134 -3.96 3.67 -10.70
C SER A 134 -3.12 4.90 -10.34
N SER A 135 -1.85 4.71 -9.98
CA SER A 135 -0.97 5.80 -9.61
C SER A 135 0.50 5.48 -9.84
N LEU A 136 1.31 6.52 -10.06
CA LEU A 136 2.76 6.48 -9.93
C LEU A 136 3.12 6.78 -8.46
N VAL A 137 4.07 6.04 -7.91
CA VAL A 137 4.47 6.15 -6.51
C VAL A 137 5.90 6.65 -6.42
N TYR A 138 6.09 7.79 -5.75
CA TYR A 138 7.38 8.44 -5.56
C TYR A 138 7.75 8.51 -4.08
N ARG A 139 9.04 8.38 -3.79
CA ARG A 139 9.60 8.80 -2.51
C ARG A 139 9.89 10.30 -2.60
N LEU A 140 9.38 11.02 -1.63
CA LEU A 140 9.53 12.47 -1.49
C LEU A 140 10.36 12.77 -0.24
N ILE A 141 10.98 13.92 -0.21
CA ILE A 141 11.54 14.52 1.00
C ILE A 141 10.91 15.89 1.24
N ASN A 142 10.43 16.12 2.47
CA ASN A 142 10.00 17.45 2.88
C ASN A 142 11.21 18.21 3.43
N HIS A 143 11.62 19.30 2.77
CA HIS A 143 12.84 20.02 3.16
C HIS A 143 12.73 20.80 4.47
N VAL A 144 11.51 21.20 4.83
CA VAL A 144 11.26 21.97 6.07
C VAL A 144 11.36 21.04 7.28
N LEU A 145 10.77 19.85 7.17
CA LEU A 145 10.71 18.87 8.26
C LEU A 145 11.88 17.87 8.26
N ASN A 146 12.64 17.81 7.15
CA ASN A 146 13.65 16.79 6.88
C ASN A 146 13.12 15.36 7.09
N ARG A 147 11.95 15.07 6.52
CA ARG A 147 11.24 13.78 6.65
C ARG A 147 10.84 13.24 5.28
N HIS A 148 10.93 11.93 5.12
CA HIS A 148 10.43 11.27 3.93
C HIS A 148 8.89 11.21 3.92
N ALA A 149 8.34 11.24 2.71
CA ALA A 149 6.94 11.04 2.43
C ALA A 149 6.76 10.18 1.16
N ILE A 150 5.54 9.72 0.91
CA ILE A 150 5.18 9.05 -0.33
C ILE A 150 4.26 9.96 -1.13
N GLY A 151 4.61 10.21 -2.39
CA GLY A 151 3.78 10.92 -3.36
C GLY A 151 3.07 9.94 -4.29
N LEU A 152 1.75 9.92 -4.25
CA LEU A 152 0.89 9.17 -5.16
C LEU A 152 0.39 10.12 -6.25
N VAL A 153 0.83 9.90 -7.49
CA VAL A 153 0.34 10.66 -8.65
C VAL A 153 -0.70 9.85 -9.38
N LEU A 154 -1.96 10.29 -9.39
CA LEU A 154 -3.07 9.51 -9.94
C LEU A 154 -3.04 9.50 -11.46
N LYS A 155 -3.17 8.32 -12.06
CA LYS A 155 -3.18 8.09 -13.52
C LYS A 155 -4.57 8.33 -14.12
N LEU A 156 -5.22 9.41 -13.72
CA LEU A 156 -6.58 9.72 -14.14
C LEU A 156 -6.58 10.98 -15.00
N PRO A 157 -7.22 10.95 -16.18
CA PRO A 157 -7.30 12.13 -17.03
C PRO A 157 -8.23 13.20 -16.42
N LYS A 158 -9.15 12.78 -15.55
CA LYS A 158 -10.08 13.66 -14.84
C LYS A 158 -10.46 13.02 -13.50
N ILE A 159 -10.61 13.85 -12.48
CA ILE A 159 -11.15 13.45 -11.17
C ILE A 159 -12.68 13.36 -11.25
N ALA A 160 -13.24 12.24 -10.80
CA ALA A 160 -14.68 12.06 -10.71
C ALA A 160 -15.28 13.00 -9.64
N GLU A 161 -16.53 13.39 -9.84
CA GLU A 161 -17.27 14.16 -8.84
C GLU A 161 -17.32 13.39 -7.51
N GLY A 162 -17.13 14.07 -6.38
CA GLY A 162 -17.08 13.44 -5.05
C GLY A 162 -15.72 12.86 -4.62
N THR A 163 -14.78 12.62 -5.55
CA THR A 163 -13.45 12.08 -5.21
C THR A 163 -12.68 12.96 -4.22
N LYS A 164 -12.76 14.28 -4.39
CA LYS A 164 -12.09 15.22 -3.47
C LYS A 164 -12.66 15.07 -2.06
N THR A 165 -13.98 15.02 -1.93
CA THR A 165 -14.67 14.78 -0.67
C THR A 165 -14.25 13.46 -0.03
N GLU A 166 -14.03 12.41 -0.82
CA GLU A 166 -13.54 11.13 -0.30
C GLU A 166 -12.09 11.23 0.22
N ILE A 167 -11.19 11.86 -0.53
CA ILE A 167 -9.81 12.08 -0.10
C ILE A 167 -9.74 12.97 1.15
N ASP A 168 -10.61 14.00 1.23
CA ASP A 168 -10.76 14.83 2.44
C ASP A 168 -11.17 13.97 3.65
N ARG A 169 -12.17 13.08 3.50
CA ARG A 169 -12.59 12.15 4.56
C ARG A 169 -11.49 11.19 4.98
N LEU A 170 -10.70 10.69 4.03
CA LEU A 170 -9.54 9.82 4.31
C LEU A 170 -8.41 10.58 5.02
N ALA A 171 -8.21 11.86 4.69
CA ALA A 171 -7.20 12.70 5.34
C ALA A 171 -7.54 13.05 6.79
N ASP A 172 -8.82 13.07 7.14
CA ASP A 172 -9.30 13.27 8.51
C ASP A 172 -9.14 12.04 9.42
N LEU A 173 -8.71 10.90 8.87
CA LEU A 173 -8.52 9.69 9.67
C LEU A 173 -7.37 9.84 10.67
N ARG A 174 -7.63 9.42 11.91
CA ARG A 174 -6.67 9.44 13.02
C ARG A 174 -6.69 8.09 13.71
N HIS A 175 -5.85 7.18 13.24
CA HIS A 175 -5.68 5.87 13.82
C HIS A 175 -4.22 5.45 13.77
N ARG A 176 -3.70 4.85 14.86
CA ARG A 176 -2.27 4.50 14.97
C ARG A 176 -1.83 3.44 13.94
N ASN A 177 -2.77 2.64 13.45
CA ASN A 177 -2.53 1.56 12.51
C ASN A 177 -3.11 1.86 11.11
N ILE A 178 -3.36 3.12 10.76
CA ILE A 178 -3.74 3.55 9.39
C ILE A 178 -2.73 4.58 8.91
N ILE A 179 -2.17 4.38 7.71
CA ILE A 179 -1.21 5.32 7.10
C ILE A 179 -1.90 6.67 6.88
N LYS A 180 -1.32 7.73 7.44
CA LYS A 180 -1.88 9.08 7.37
C LYS A 180 -1.65 9.73 6.01
N ILE A 181 -2.72 10.35 5.48
CA ILE A 181 -2.61 11.34 4.41
C ILE A 181 -2.15 12.66 5.02
N ILE A 182 -1.00 13.16 4.55
CA ILE A 182 -0.40 14.40 5.03
C ILE A 182 -0.95 15.60 4.26
N ASP A 183 -1.06 15.46 2.94
CA ASP A 183 -1.47 16.54 2.04
C ASP A 183 -2.04 15.94 0.74
N HIS A 184 -2.78 16.71 -0.05
CA HIS A 184 -3.25 16.31 -1.37
C HIS A 184 -3.52 17.53 -2.27
N ASP A 185 -3.52 17.30 -3.58
CA ASP A 185 -3.84 18.31 -4.58
C ASP A 185 -4.56 17.70 -5.78
N LEU A 186 -5.87 17.95 -5.82
CA LEU A 186 -6.75 17.43 -6.86
C LEU A 186 -7.29 18.54 -7.78
N THR A 187 -6.79 19.78 -7.68
CA THR A 187 -7.35 20.92 -8.42
C THR A 187 -6.94 20.94 -9.90
N ALA A 188 -5.75 20.40 -10.19
CA ALA A 188 -5.19 20.31 -11.53
C ALA A 188 -4.40 19.01 -11.70
N PHE A 189 -4.26 18.55 -12.94
CA PHE A 189 -3.38 17.44 -13.28
C PHE A 189 -1.90 17.89 -13.21
N PRO A 190 -0.95 17.06 -12.75
CA PRO A 190 -1.13 15.72 -12.17
C PRO A 190 -1.82 15.75 -10.80
N TYR A 191 -2.76 14.84 -10.54
CA TYR A 191 -3.46 14.78 -9.25
C TYR A 191 -2.59 14.07 -8.20
N LEU A 192 -2.46 14.68 -7.01
CA LEU A 192 -1.48 14.30 -6.01
C LEU A 192 -2.14 13.91 -4.69
N VAL A 193 -1.64 12.86 -4.07
CA VAL A 193 -1.86 12.56 -2.65
C VAL A 193 -0.54 12.25 -1.98
N ILE A 194 -0.25 12.89 -0.86
CA ILE A 194 0.98 12.76 -0.10
C ILE A 194 0.67 12.07 1.23
N THR A 195 1.42 11.02 1.54
CA THR A 195 1.25 10.22 2.75
C THR A 195 2.54 10.18 3.55
N GLU A 196 2.46 9.74 4.79
CA GLU A 196 3.65 9.40 5.53
C GLU A 196 4.41 8.23 4.87
N TYR A 197 5.73 8.26 5.03
CA TYR A 197 6.62 7.20 4.60
C TYR A 197 6.76 6.15 5.71
N ILE A 198 6.46 4.89 5.40
CA ILE A 198 6.62 3.80 6.37
C ILE A 198 8.03 3.21 6.22
N TYR A 199 8.82 3.32 7.27
CA TYR A 199 10.16 2.73 7.35
C TYR A 199 10.07 1.23 7.64
N GLY A 200 9.69 0.46 6.64
CA GLY A 200 9.49 -0.98 6.80
C GLY A 200 9.28 -1.70 5.49
N THR A 201 8.42 -2.72 5.52
CA THR A 201 8.09 -3.52 4.34
C THR A 201 6.59 -3.83 4.30
N THR A 202 6.08 -4.20 3.13
CA THR A 202 4.73 -4.75 3.05
C THR A 202 4.67 -6.08 3.80
N LEU A 203 3.51 -6.39 4.38
CA LEU A 203 3.24 -7.64 5.07
C LEU A 203 3.42 -8.84 4.13
N LEU A 204 3.06 -8.68 2.85
CA LEU A 204 3.31 -9.67 1.80
C LEU A 204 4.81 -10.00 1.69
N LYS A 205 5.64 -8.98 1.48
CA LYS A 205 7.09 -9.19 1.36
C LYS A 205 7.68 -9.71 2.67
N ALA A 206 7.15 -9.29 3.82
CA ALA A 206 7.56 -9.81 5.13
C ALA A 206 7.32 -11.32 5.23
N VAL A 207 6.14 -11.83 4.88
CA VAL A 207 5.84 -13.27 4.95
C VAL A 207 6.58 -14.07 3.87
N ASP A 208 6.71 -13.53 2.65
CA ASP A 208 7.36 -14.26 1.55
C ASP A 208 8.88 -14.38 1.73
N THR A 209 9.51 -13.42 2.40
CA THR A 209 10.96 -13.45 2.65
C THR A 209 11.34 -14.27 3.88
N THR A 210 10.51 -14.25 4.94
CA THR A 210 10.88 -14.87 6.23
C THR A 210 10.08 -16.13 6.54
N GLY A 211 9.03 -16.42 5.78
CA GLY A 211 8.09 -17.50 6.06
C GLY A 211 7.03 -17.15 7.12
N PRO A 212 6.43 -18.18 7.74
CA PRO A 212 5.37 -18.04 8.74
C PRO A 212 5.77 -17.20 9.96
N ARG A 213 4.76 -16.69 10.67
CA ARG A 213 4.91 -15.75 11.80
C ARG A 213 4.44 -16.38 13.12
N PRO A 214 5.05 -15.99 14.26
CA PRO A 214 4.63 -16.47 15.57
C PRO A 214 3.15 -16.21 15.81
N VAL A 215 2.44 -17.16 16.45
CA VAL A 215 1.01 -17.02 16.77
C VAL A 215 0.72 -15.74 17.54
N SER A 216 1.57 -15.37 18.49
CA SER A 216 1.45 -14.12 19.26
C SER A 216 1.53 -12.88 18.37
N GLN A 217 2.49 -12.85 17.43
CA GLN A 217 2.64 -11.75 16.48
C GLN A 217 1.46 -11.69 15.50
N VAL A 218 0.97 -12.83 15.02
CA VAL A 218 -0.22 -12.87 14.17
C VAL A 218 -1.46 -12.41 14.93
N ALA A 219 -1.63 -12.80 16.19
CA ALA A 219 -2.74 -12.32 17.02
C ALA A 219 -2.70 -10.80 17.20
N ASP A 220 -1.52 -10.24 17.48
CA ASP A 220 -1.32 -8.79 17.61
C ASP A 220 -1.60 -8.04 16.30
N TRP A 221 -1.07 -8.52 15.18
CA TRP A 221 -1.33 -7.92 13.87
C TRP A 221 -2.78 -8.04 13.43
N LEU A 222 -3.42 -9.19 13.61
CA LEU A 222 -4.84 -9.34 13.29
C LEU A 222 -5.70 -8.44 14.18
N TYR A 223 -5.33 -8.26 15.45
CA TYR A 223 -6.00 -7.32 16.34
C TYR A 223 -5.85 -5.87 15.83
N GLN A 224 -4.63 -5.42 15.53
CA GLN A 224 -4.37 -4.07 15.01
C GLN A 224 -5.11 -3.82 13.68
N LEU A 225 -5.17 -4.83 12.82
CA LEU A 225 -5.89 -4.75 11.55
C LEU A 225 -7.41 -4.71 11.76
N ALA A 226 -7.95 -5.56 12.63
CA ALA A 226 -9.38 -5.56 12.97
C ALA A 226 -9.80 -4.24 13.63
N ASP A 227 -8.98 -3.69 14.53
CA ASP A 227 -9.18 -2.38 15.19
C ASP A 227 -9.21 -1.24 14.18
N SER A 228 -8.29 -1.25 13.21
CA SER A 228 -8.27 -0.28 12.11
C SER A 228 -9.52 -0.34 11.23
N LEU A 229 -9.98 -1.56 10.92
CA LEU A 229 -11.17 -1.77 10.10
C LEU A 229 -12.45 -1.39 10.87
N ASP A 230 -12.51 -1.67 12.17
CA ASP A 230 -13.60 -1.23 13.03
C ASP A 230 -13.63 0.30 13.17
N TYR A 231 -12.47 0.95 13.25
CA TYR A 231 -12.37 2.40 13.21
C TYR A 231 -12.91 2.98 11.87
N LEU A 232 -12.53 2.40 10.72
CA LEU A 232 -13.05 2.82 9.41
C LEU A 232 -14.56 2.66 9.32
N ARG A 233 -15.10 1.54 9.83
CA ARG A 233 -16.55 1.30 9.94
C ARG A 233 -17.25 2.42 10.73
N HIS A 234 -16.72 2.82 11.88
CA HIS A 234 -17.29 3.93 12.68
C HIS A 234 -17.26 5.27 11.94
N LYS A 235 -16.33 5.43 10.99
CA LYS A 235 -16.25 6.59 10.08
C LYS A 235 -17.08 6.42 8.80
N ARG A 236 -17.81 5.31 8.66
CA ARG A 236 -18.55 4.94 7.44
C ARG A 236 -17.65 4.93 6.19
N ILE A 237 -16.42 4.46 6.36
CA ILE A 237 -15.45 4.27 5.28
C ILE A 237 -15.19 2.78 5.11
N PHE A 238 -15.11 2.32 3.87
CA PHE A 238 -14.85 0.93 3.52
C PHE A 238 -13.46 0.77 2.96
N HIS A 239 -12.74 -0.27 3.40
CA HIS A 239 -11.46 -0.57 2.78
C HIS A 239 -11.61 -1.40 1.50
N THR A 240 -12.43 -2.47 1.51
CA THR A 240 -12.79 -3.32 0.34
C THR A 240 -11.62 -4.00 -0.41
N ASN A 241 -10.40 -3.87 0.08
CA ASN A 241 -9.19 -4.44 -0.52
C ASN A 241 -8.13 -4.75 0.53
N VAL A 242 -8.59 -5.31 1.64
CA VAL A 242 -7.73 -5.74 2.74
C VAL A 242 -6.89 -6.93 2.26
N ARG A 243 -5.58 -6.72 2.10
CA ARG A 243 -4.65 -7.75 1.60
C ARG A 243 -3.21 -7.47 2.01
N PRO A 244 -2.32 -8.49 2.05
CA PRO A 244 -0.95 -8.33 2.52
C PRO A 244 -0.10 -7.29 1.76
N SER A 245 -0.39 -7.02 0.48
CA SER A 245 0.33 -6.00 -0.30
C SER A 245 -0.07 -4.55 0.02
N LYS A 246 -1.16 -4.36 0.77
CA LYS A 246 -1.68 -3.05 1.21
C LYS A 246 -1.50 -2.81 2.71
N ILE A 247 -0.87 -3.76 3.39
CA ILE A 247 -0.57 -3.70 4.81
C ILE A 247 0.95 -3.59 4.92
N TYR A 248 1.40 -2.68 5.77
CA TYR A 248 2.81 -2.46 6.06
C TYR A 248 3.11 -2.91 7.48
N VAL A 249 4.36 -3.29 7.69
CA VAL A 249 4.95 -3.49 8.99
C VAL A 249 6.13 -2.54 9.08
N ASP A 250 6.11 -1.64 10.05
CA ASP A 250 7.20 -0.69 10.28
C ASP A 250 8.40 -1.37 10.98
N ASP A 251 9.45 -0.59 11.26
CA ASP A 251 10.66 -1.04 11.93
C ASP A 251 10.47 -1.34 13.42
N GLU A 252 9.33 -0.96 14.00
CA GLU A 252 8.88 -1.31 15.35
C GLU A 252 7.93 -2.52 15.36
N TRP A 253 7.79 -3.19 14.21
CA TRP A 253 6.90 -4.34 13.99
C TRP A 253 5.42 -4.05 14.24
N GLN A 254 5.01 -2.79 14.14
CA GLN A 254 3.61 -2.37 14.19
C GLN A 254 2.99 -2.46 12.80
N LEU A 255 1.73 -2.86 12.75
CA LEU A 255 0.98 -3.00 11.52
C LEU A 255 0.39 -1.65 11.11
N MET A 256 0.48 -1.31 9.83
CA MET A 256 -0.13 -0.12 9.26
C MET A 256 -0.93 -0.44 8.01
N LEU A 257 -2.21 -0.11 8.03
CA LEU A 257 -3.13 -0.28 6.93
C LEU A 257 -3.05 0.93 5.99
N SER A 258 -2.75 0.70 4.71
CA SER A 258 -2.85 1.75 3.71
C SER A 258 -4.31 2.10 3.47
N PRO A 259 -4.77 3.35 3.68
CA PRO A 259 -6.14 3.74 3.35
C PRO A 259 -6.40 3.76 1.83
N PHE A 260 -5.33 3.68 1.02
CA PHE A 260 -5.39 3.77 -0.43
C PHE A 260 -5.76 2.45 -1.09
N ASP A 261 -7.06 2.27 -1.27
CA ASP A 261 -7.55 1.58 -2.45
C ASP A 261 -8.56 2.44 -3.18
N LEU A 262 -8.05 3.20 -4.16
CA LEU A 262 -8.80 4.15 -4.97
C LEU A 262 -9.69 3.40 -5.99
N LYS A 263 -10.44 2.39 -5.54
CA LYS A 263 -11.40 1.65 -6.37
C LYS A 263 -12.50 2.58 -6.88
N SER A 264 -12.92 3.55 -6.07
CA SER A 264 -13.94 4.56 -6.40
C SER A 264 -13.48 5.57 -7.46
N ILE A 265 -12.16 5.79 -7.58
CA ILE A 265 -11.60 6.81 -8.47
C ILE A 265 -11.12 6.22 -9.80
N SER A 266 -10.92 4.90 -9.89
CA SER A 266 -10.50 4.26 -11.15
C SER A 266 -11.69 4.06 -12.10
N THR A 267 -11.83 4.92 -13.11
CA THR A 267 -12.74 4.70 -14.26
C THR A 267 -12.16 3.74 -15.31
N GLY A 268 -10.99 3.14 -15.06
CA GLY A 268 -10.29 2.25 -15.99
C GLY A 268 -10.51 0.77 -15.69
N GLU A 269 -10.31 -0.08 -16.71
CA GLU A 269 -10.31 -1.54 -16.60
C GLU A 269 -9.49 -1.99 -15.39
N ALA A 270 -10.09 -2.82 -14.53
CA ALA A 270 -9.35 -3.42 -13.43
C ALA A 270 -8.20 -4.25 -14.01
N SER A 271 -6.96 -3.91 -13.66
CA SER A 271 -5.82 -4.67 -14.17
C SER A 271 -5.92 -6.14 -13.78
N TYR A 272 -5.41 -7.02 -14.64
CA TYR A 272 -5.38 -8.46 -14.39
C TYR A 272 -4.80 -8.80 -13.00
N GLN A 273 -3.75 -8.09 -12.57
CA GLN A 273 -3.16 -8.28 -11.24
C GLN A 273 -4.13 -7.90 -10.10
N ARG A 274 -4.87 -6.80 -10.22
CA ARG A 274 -5.87 -6.40 -9.21
C ARG A 274 -6.99 -7.43 -9.12
N PHE A 275 -7.38 -8.00 -10.26
CA PHE A 275 -8.36 -9.08 -10.30
C PHE A 275 -7.84 -10.35 -9.63
N LEU A 276 -6.61 -10.80 -9.96
CA LEU A 276 -5.95 -11.92 -9.30
C LEU A 276 -5.87 -11.75 -7.76
N ASP A 277 -5.46 -10.57 -7.30
CA ASP A 277 -5.40 -10.28 -5.87
C ASP A 277 -6.78 -10.36 -5.21
N THR A 278 -7.84 -9.96 -5.93
CA THR A 278 -9.21 -10.05 -5.43
C THR A 278 -9.70 -11.49 -5.41
N CYS A 279 -9.38 -12.31 -6.41
CA CYS A 279 -9.65 -13.75 -6.37
C CYS A 279 -8.95 -14.43 -5.17
N ARG A 280 -7.73 -13.98 -4.83
CA ARG A 280 -6.94 -14.54 -3.74
C ARG A 280 -7.41 -14.11 -2.35
N TYR A 281 -7.73 -12.83 -2.15
CA TYR A 281 -8.03 -12.26 -0.82
C TYR A 281 -9.46 -11.75 -0.62
N GLY A 282 -10.30 -11.76 -1.65
CA GLY A 282 -11.71 -11.36 -1.57
C GLY A 282 -12.58 -12.41 -0.89
N SER A 283 -13.71 -11.99 -0.32
CA SER A 283 -14.72 -12.89 0.22
C SER A 283 -15.55 -13.55 -0.91
N PRO A 284 -16.25 -14.67 -0.64
CA PRO A 284 -17.15 -15.27 -1.61
C PRO A 284 -18.20 -14.29 -2.17
N GLU A 285 -18.82 -13.50 -1.29
CA GLU A 285 -19.83 -12.51 -1.66
C GLU A 285 -19.27 -11.31 -2.44
N ALA A 286 -18.01 -10.93 -2.18
CA ALA A 286 -17.35 -9.88 -2.96
C ALA A 286 -17.05 -10.34 -4.40
N LEU A 287 -16.85 -11.64 -4.62
CA LEU A 287 -16.54 -12.22 -5.94
C LEU A 287 -17.80 -12.49 -6.78
N SER A 288 -18.91 -12.86 -6.15
CA SER A 288 -20.17 -13.09 -6.85
C SER A 288 -20.76 -11.82 -7.48
N GLU A 289 -20.34 -10.65 -7.01
CA GLU A 289 -20.92 -9.36 -7.38
C GLU A 289 -19.95 -8.46 -8.15
N PHE A 290 -18.85 -9.02 -8.67
CA PHE A 290 -17.93 -8.29 -9.56
C PHE A 290 -18.62 -7.72 -10.82
N ASP A 291 -19.83 -8.18 -11.13
CA ASP A 291 -20.64 -7.78 -12.29
C ASP A 291 -21.57 -6.58 -12.01
N GLU A 292 -21.89 -6.28 -10.75
CA GLU A 292 -22.77 -5.16 -10.42
C GLU A 292 -21.93 -3.90 -10.16
N LYS A 293 -22.15 -2.86 -10.97
CA LYS A 293 -21.69 -1.50 -10.65
C LYS A 293 -22.27 -1.14 -9.29
N ILE A 294 -21.51 -1.33 -8.22
CA ILE A 294 -21.85 -0.78 -6.90
C ILE A 294 -21.93 0.74 -7.12
N PRO A 295 -23.11 1.38 -7.03
CA PRO A 295 -23.25 2.80 -7.32
C PRO A 295 -22.70 3.55 -6.11
N TRP A 296 -21.41 3.88 -6.13
CA TRP A 296 -20.73 4.52 -5.00
C TRP A 296 -21.23 5.93 -4.69
N PHE A 297 -22.04 6.54 -5.56
CA PHE A 297 -22.40 7.96 -5.49
C PHE A 297 -23.78 8.36 -6.05
N GLU A 298 -24.68 7.41 -6.36
CA GLU A 298 -26.06 7.83 -6.65
C GLU A 298 -26.76 8.05 -5.31
N GLU A 299 -27.17 9.29 -5.02
CA GLU A 299 -28.18 9.58 -4.00
C GLU A 299 -29.43 8.75 -4.36
N LYS A 300 -29.60 7.62 -3.68
CA LYS A 300 -30.81 6.82 -3.78
C LYS A 300 -31.62 7.04 -2.52
N ASP A 301 -32.92 7.27 -2.72
CA ASP A 301 -33.92 7.60 -1.70
C ASP A 301 -34.23 6.45 -0.70
N ASP A 302 -33.36 5.45 -0.55
CA ASP A 302 -33.53 4.38 0.45
C ASP A 302 -32.62 4.63 1.68
N PRO A 303 -33.20 5.10 2.80
CA PRO A 303 -32.45 5.43 4.01
C PRO A 303 -31.71 4.24 4.65
N GLY A 304 -32.04 2.99 4.26
CA GLY A 304 -31.44 1.77 4.82
C GLY A 304 -30.40 1.11 3.91
N GLU A 305 -30.19 1.60 2.69
CA GLU A 305 -29.27 0.97 1.72
C GLU A 305 -27.80 1.12 2.15
N GLU A 306 -27.41 2.30 2.64
CA GLU A 306 -26.06 2.59 3.14
C GLU A 306 -25.68 1.65 4.30
N ASP A 307 -26.58 1.44 5.26
CA ASP A 307 -26.34 0.57 6.41
C ASP A 307 -26.24 -0.92 6.01
N ARG A 308 -27.04 -1.35 5.02
CA ARG A 308 -26.96 -2.73 4.48
C ARG A 308 -25.65 -2.97 3.73
N LEU A 309 -25.25 -2.02 2.89
CA LEU A 309 -23.95 -2.03 2.21
C LEU A 309 -22.81 -2.02 3.23
N LEU A 310 -22.92 -1.19 4.28
CA LEU A 310 -21.92 -1.08 5.32
C LEU A 310 -21.70 -2.41 6.04
N ARG A 311 -22.81 -3.05 6.44
CA ARG A 311 -22.78 -4.36 7.07
C ARG A 311 -22.15 -5.41 6.15
N LYS A 312 -22.52 -5.42 4.87
CA LYS A 312 -22.00 -6.37 3.88
C LYS A 312 -20.49 -6.23 3.69
N MET A 313 -20.00 -5.01 3.51
CA MET A 313 -18.57 -4.74 3.34
C MET A 313 -17.77 -5.11 4.60
N CYS A 314 -18.30 -4.81 5.79
CA CYS A 314 -17.68 -5.22 7.05
C CYS A 314 -17.53 -6.76 7.15
N ILE A 315 -18.54 -7.51 6.72
CA ILE A 315 -18.49 -8.98 6.75
C ILE A 315 -17.53 -9.53 5.68
N SER A 316 -17.39 -8.85 4.54
CA SER A 316 -16.36 -9.17 3.54
C SER A 316 -14.95 -9.00 4.10
N ASP A 317 -14.68 -7.87 4.77
CA ASP A 317 -13.36 -7.59 5.37
C ASP A 317 -12.99 -8.63 6.44
N GLN A 318 -13.98 -9.19 7.17
CA GLN A 318 -13.75 -10.32 8.09
C GLN A 318 -13.17 -11.55 7.38
N TYR A 319 -13.65 -11.89 6.20
CA TYR A 319 -13.12 -13.04 5.45
C TYR A 319 -11.69 -12.79 4.99
N SER A 320 -11.41 -11.58 4.50
CA SER A 320 -10.06 -11.16 4.11
C SER A 320 -9.08 -11.22 5.29
N LEU A 321 -9.50 -10.78 6.49
CA LEU A 321 -8.77 -10.97 7.75
C LEU A 321 -8.43 -12.45 8.01
N GLY A 322 -9.38 -13.36 7.81
CA GLY A 322 -9.18 -14.80 7.96
C GLY A 322 -8.14 -15.36 6.99
N LEU A 323 -8.19 -14.95 5.72
CA LEU A 323 -7.22 -15.36 4.69
C LEU A 323 -5.81 -14.86 5.01
N ILE A 324 -5.69 -13.61 5.48
CA ILE A 324 -4.41 -13.04 5.93
C ILE A 324 -3.89 -13.82 7.14
N GLY A 325 -4.73 -14.10 8.13
CA GLY A 325 -4.36 -14.90 9.29
C GLY A 325 -3.82 -16.27 8.92
N PHE A 326 -4.48 -16.96 7.98
CA PHE A 326 -3.99 -18.23 7.45
C PHE A 326 -2.61 -18.09 6.81
N LYS A 327 -2.43 -17.14 5.88
CA LYS A 327 -1.14 -16.89 5.20
C LYS A 327 -0.02 -16.58 6.17
N LEU A 328 -0.29 -15.79 7.21
CA LEU A 328 0.71 -15.44 8.21
C LEU A 328 1.12 -16.64 9.06
N LEU A 329 0.20 -17.53 9.42
CA LEU A 329 0.48 -18.69 10.27
C LEU A 329 1.11 -19.86 9.51
N THR A 330 0.78 -20.04 8.24
CA THR A 330 1.24 -21.19 7.45
C THR A 330 2.34 -20.82 6.45
N GLY A 331 2.50 -19.53 6.15
CA GLY A 331 3.36 -19.04 5.07
C GLY A 331 2.77 -19.25 3.68
N ASN A 332 1.62 -19.93 3.55
CA ASN A 332 1.00 -20.31 2.28
C ASN A 332 -0.37 -19.64 2.13
N ASP A 333 -0.75 -19.29 0.90
CA ASP A 333 -2.11 -18.79 0.66
C ASP A 333 -3.12 -19.91 0.80
N LEU A 334 -4.27 -19.61 1.43
CA LEU A 334 -5.36 -20.58 1.52
C LEU A 334 -5.90 -20.93 0.12
N VAL A 335 -6.10 -19.89 -0.70
CA VAL A 335 -6.51 -19.98 -2.11
C VAL A 335 -5.24 -20.10 -2.96
N GLU A 336 -5.02 -21.28 -3.53
CA GLU A 336 -3.84 -21.61 -4.32
C GLU A 336 -4.09 -21.40 -5.82
N GLY A 337 -3.02 -21.23 -6.59
CA GLY A 337 -3.08 -21.06 -8.05
C GLY A 337 -2.24 -19.88 -8.55
N HIS A 338 -1.83 -19.95 -9.81
CA HIS A 338 -1.17 -18.88 -10.55
C HIS A 338 -2.10 -18.23 -11.57
N THR A 339 -3.16 -18.93 -11.97
CA THR A 339 -4.20 -18.40 -12.86
C THR A 339 -5.51 -18.15 -12.11
N VAL A 340 -6.36 -17.28 -12.66
CA VAL A 340 -7.73 -17.04 -12.15
C VAL A 340 -8.49 -18.35 -12.01
N TYR A 341 -8.43 -19.21 -13.04
CA TYR A 341 -9.15 -20.48 -13.06
C TYR A 341 -8.72 -21.39 -11.90
N GLU A 342 -7.41 -21.53 -11.67
CA GLU A 342 -6.88 -22.33 -10.56
C GLU A 342 -7.31 -21.79 -9.20
N MET A 343 -7.35 -20.47 -9.03
CA MET A 343 -7.81 -19.84 -7.78
C MET A 343 -9.30 -20.09 -7.53
N ILE A 344 -10.13 -19.97 -8.56
CA ILE A 344 -11.56 -20.26 -8.48
C ILE A 344 -11.78 -21.75 -8.15
N GLU A 345 -11.06 -22.65 -8.79
CA GLU A 345 -11.13 -24.09 -8.51
C GLU A 345 -10.64 -24.44 -7.09
N SER A 346 -9.52 -23.87 -6.65
CA SER A 346 -9.01 -24.02 -5.28
C SER A 346 -10.05 -23.59 -4.25
N ARG A 347 -10.68 -22.44 -4.48
CA ARG A 347 -11.76 -21.92 -3.62
C ARG A 347 -13.00 -22.79 -3.65
N ASN A 348 -13.49 -23.18 -4.83
CA ASN A 348 -14.63 -24.07 -4.99
C ASN A 348 -14.40 -25.40 -4.28
N ARG A 349 -13.17 -25.93 -4.34
CA ARG A 349 -12.79 -27.14 -3.62
C ARG A 349 -12.79 -26.91 -2.10
N PHE A 350 -12.23 -25.80 -1.62
CA PHE A 350 -12.27 -25.43 -0.20
C PHE A 350 -13.69 -25.29 0.36
N VAL A 351 -14.63 -24.85 -0.48
CA VAL A 351 -16.06 -24.73 -0.16
C VAL A 351 -16.78 -26.09 -0.18
N ARG A 352 -16.68 -26.82 -1.30
CA ARG A 352 -17.52 -28.00 -1.57
C ARG A 352 -16.99 -29.28 -0.92
N ASP A 353 -15.67 -29.43 -0.85
CA ASP A 353 -15.01 -30.63 -0.33
C ASP A 353 -14.67 -30.45 1.15
N LYS A 354 -15.54 -30.99 2.03
CA LYS A 354 -15.36 -30.95 3.49
C LYS A 354 -14.04 -31.59 3.94
N ALA A 355 -13.58 -32.64 3.25
CA ALA A 355 -12.33 -33.32 3.59
C ALA A 355 -11.13 -32.44 3.23
N TYR A 356 -11.16 -31.78 2.07
CA TYR A 356 -10.15 -30.80 1.68
C TYR A 356 -10.15 -29.58 2.61
N ARG A 357 -11.32 -29.01 2.95
CA ARG A 357 -11.43 -27.92 3.94
C ARG A 357 -10.77 -28.30 5.27
N LYS A 358 -11.12 -29.47 5.81
CA LYS A 358 -10.54 -29.98 7.06
C LYS A 358 -9.02 -30.16 6.95
N LYS A 359 -8.53 -30.68 5.82
CA LYS A 359 -7.10 -30.84 5.56
C LYS A 359 -6.37 -29.48 5.56
N ARG A 360 -6.92 -28.48 4.87
CA ARG A 360 -6.33 -27.14 4.79
C ARG A 360 -6.31 -26.44 6.14
N LEU A 361 -7.42 -26.46 6.87
CA LEU A 361 -7.49 -25.86 8.20
C LEU A 361 -6.58 -26.58 9.21
N ALA A 362 -6.29 -27.87 9.01
CA ALA A 362 -5.33 -28.61 9.84
C ALA A 362 -3.85 -28.19 9.62
N GLU A 363 -3.54 -27.37 8.61
CA GLU A 363 -2.21 -26.75 8.44
C GLU A 363 -1.97 -25.63 9.45
N LEU A 364 -3.03 -25.07 10.05
CA LEU A 364 -2.90 -24.10 11.12
C LEU A 364 -2.19 -24.74 12.33
N PRO A 365 -1.27 -24.02 13.00
CA PRO A 365 -0.53 -24.57 14.12
C PRO A 365 -1.49 -24.92 15.26
N LYS A 366 -1.33 -26.12 15.82
CA LYS A 366 -2.07 -26.56 17.01
C LYS A 366 -1.44 -25.95 18.26
N LEU A 367 -1.72 -24.68 18.54
CA LEU A 367 -1.42 -24.11 19.86
C LEU A 367 -2.57 -24.39 20.82
N ASP A 368 -2.33 -25.28 21.78
CA ASP A 368 -3.24 -25.50 22.91
C ASP A 368 -3.04 -24.38 23.94
N LEU A 369 -3.84 -23.30 23.84
CA LEU A 369 -3.84 -22.18 24.80
C LEU A 369 -4.57 -22.54 26.12
N GLY A 370 -4.78 -23.84 26.39
CA GLY A 370 -5.46 -24.36 27.56
C GLY A 370 -6.99 -24.40 27.42
N LYS A 371 -7.62 -25.30 28.21
CA LYS A 371 -9.02 -25.76 28.15
C LYS A 371 -10.14 -24.69 28.18
N LYS A 372 -9.85 -23.39 28.25
CA LYS A 372 -10.85 -22.31 28.39
C LYS A 372 -10.61 -21.04 27.55
N LYS A 373 -9.64 -20.99 26.64
CA LYS A 373 -9.42 -19.81 25.77
C LYS A 373 -9.71 -20.15 24.31
N THR A 374 -10.58 -19.37 23.66
CA THR A 374 -10.74 -19.37 22.20
C THR A 374 -9.37 -19.24 21.56
N SER A 375 -8.97 -20.20 20.73
CA SER A 375 -7.66 -20.15 20.07
C SER A 375 -7.70 -19.19 18.88
N LEU A 376 -6.54 -18.63 18.50
CA LEU A 376 -6.43 -17.82 17.28
C LEU A 376 -6.94 -18.59 16.05
N CYS A 377 -6.66 -19.89 15.98
CA CYS A 377 -7.11 -20.77 14.92
C CYS A 377 -8.64 -20.85 14.86
N THR A 378 -9.32 -20.97 16.00
CA THR A 378 -10.80 -20.96 16.06
C THR A 378 -11.39 -19.63 15.57
N ILE A 379 -10.72 -18.51 15.85
CA ILE A 379 -11.13 -17.20 15.33
C ILE A 379 -10.97 -17.16 13.80
N ILE A 380 -9.82 -17.59 13.28
CA ILE A 380 -9.54 -17.64 11.85
C ILE A 380 -10.52 -18.56 11.12
N GLU A 381 -10.81 -19.74 11.67
CA GLU A 381 -11.81 -20.67 11.12
C GLU A 381 -13.19 -20.01 11.02
N LYS A 382 -13.61 -19.29 12.07
CA LYS A 382 -14.90 -18.57 12.08
C LYS A 382 -14.93 -17.42 11.07
N LEU A 383 -13.82 -16.69 10.89
CA LEU A 383 -13.69 -15.65 9.87
C LEU A 383 -13.76 -16.23 8.44
N LEU A 384 -13.30 -17.46 8.25
CA LEU A 384 -13.30 -18.21 6.98
C LEU A 384 -14.57 -19.04 6.75
N GLU A 385 -15.63 -18.82 7.53
CA GLU A 385 -16.95 -19.38 7.21
C GLU A 385 -17.45 -18.82 5.87
N GLU A 386 -17.98 -19.70 5.02
CA GLU A 386 -18.46 -19.30 3.70
C GLU A 386 -19.71 -18.42 3.83
N ASP A 387 -20.68 -18.88 4.63
CA ASP A 387 -21.90 -18.15 4.95
C ASP A 387 -21.58 -16.92 5.81
N PRO A 388 -21.80 -15.69 5.29
CA PRO A 388 -21.58 -14.45 6.02
C PRO A 388 -22.29 -14.43 7.39
N ALA A 389 -23.45 -15.08 7.52
CA ALA A 389 -24.24 -15.11 8.75
C ALA A 389 -23.61 -16.00 9.85
N LYS A 390 -22.64 -16.86 9.51
CA LYS A 390 -21.92 -17.71 10.48
C LYS A 390 -20.62 -17.08 10.99
N ARG A 391 -20.21 -15.95 10.42
CA ARG A 391 -19.05 -15.15 10.89
C ARG A 391 -19.44 -14.34 12.13
N TYR A 392 -18.72 -13.26 12.44
CA TYR A 392 -19.10 -12.36 13.52
C TYR A 392 -20.10 -11.32 13.03
N ASP A 393 -20.97 -10.83 13.92
CA ASP A 393 -21.98 -9.83 13.53
C ASP A 393 -21.33 -8.53 13.02
N ASP A 394 -20.17 -8.19 13.58
CA ASP A 394 -19.37 -7.03 13.20
C ASP A 394 -17.88 -7.16 13.54
N LEU A 395 -17.09 -6.19 13.07
CA LEU A 395 -15.65 -6.09 13.32
C LEU A 395 -15.34 -5.85 14.81
N HIS A 396 -16.17 -5.12 15.54
CA HIS A 396 -16.01 -4.95 16.99
C HIS A 396 -16.02 -6.28 17.76
N GLN A 397 -16.88 -7.23 17.38
CA GLN A 397 -16.84 -8.58 17.95
C GLN A 397 -15.54 -9.33 17.59
N VAL A 398 -14.98 -9.11 16.40
CA VAL A 398 -13.67 -9.66 16.02
C VAL A 398 -12.56 -9.07 16.89
N VAL A 399 -12.57 -7.74 17.09
CA VAL A 399 -11.63 -7.04 17.99
C VAL A 399 -11.73 -7.61 19.40
N ARG A 400 -12.95 -7.78 19.94
CA ARG A 400 -13.18 -8.40 21.26
C ARG A 400 -12.70 -9.85 21.34
N ALA A 401 -12.81 -10.62 20.26
CA ALA A 401 -12.33 -12.00 20.22
C ALA A 401 -10.79 -12.08 20.18
N LEU A 402 -10.13 -11.15 19.48
CA LEU A 402 -8.67 -11.10 19.33
C LEU A 402 -7.97 -10.45 20.53
N HIS A 403 -8.59 -9.47 21.18
CA HIS A 403 -7.98 -8.69 22.27
C HIS A 403 -7.49 -9.53 23.47
N PRO A 404 -8.16 -10.60 23.93
CA PRO A 404 -7.60 -11.50 24.95
C PRO A 404 -6.32 -12.20 24.52
N LEU A 405 -6.11 -12.37 23.21
CA LEU A 405 -4.91 -12.98 22.64
C LEU A 405 -3.75 -11.98 22.54
N THR A 406 -4.04 -10.67 22.45
CA THR A 406 -3.03 -9.62 22.55
C THR A 406 -2.65 -9.31 24.00
N ARG A 407 -3.58 -9.54 24.93
CA ARG A 407 -3.38 -9.55 26.39
C ARG A 407 -2.85 -10.86 26.95
N ILE A 408 -2.32 -11.73 26.10
CA ILE A 408 -1.20 -12.54 26.56
C ILE A 408 -0.11 -11.51 26.86
N GLU A 409 -0.15 -10.94 28.07
CA GLU A 409 1.06 -10.49 28.74
C GLU A 409 2.10 -11.54 28.40
N TYR A 410 3.27 -11.08 27.97
CA TYR A 410 4.49 -11.83 27.67
C TYR A 410 4.99 -12.69 28.86
N ARG A 411 4.09 -13.36 29.60
CA ARG A 411 4.36 -14.30 30.69
C ARG A 411 4.90 -15.64 30.17
N GLU A 412 4.77 -15.92 28.88
CA GLU A 412 5.33 -17.13 28.25
C GLU A 412 6.22 -16.83 27.04
N VAL A 413 6.78 -15.62 26.94
CA VAL A 413 8.00 -15.46 26.16
C VAL A 413 9.13 -15.54 27.17
N GLY A 414 9.97 -16.57 27.05
CA GLY A 414 11.02 -16.89 28.03
C GLY A 414 11.78 -15.64 28.45
N LEU A 415 12.25 -15.60 29.71
CA LEU A 415 12.89 -14.42 30.30
C LEU A 415 13.98 -13.80 29.40
N ALA A 416 14.67 -14.63 28.62
CA ALA A 416 15.65 -14.23 27.62
C ALA A 416 15.09 -13.32 26.52
N HIS A 417 13.91 -13.65 25.98
CA HIS A 417 13.27 -12.85 24.93
C HIS A 417 12.82 -11.48 25.45
N ASN A 418 12.19 -11.45 26.64
CA ASN A 418 11.79 -10.21 27.28
C ASN A 418 13.00 -9.33 27.61
N SER A 419 14.09 -9.95 28.05
CA SER A 419 15.38 -9.30 28.31
C SER A 419 15.98 -8.66 27.04
N TYR A 420 15.98 -9.39 25.91
CA TYR A 420 16.42 -8.86 24.62
C TYR A 420 15.57 -7.68 24.14
N ARG A 421 14.22 -7.78 24.21
CA ARG A 421 13.33 -6.69 23.78
C ARG A 421 13.51 -5.42 24.59
N ARG A 422 13.74 -5.54 25.91
CA ARG A 422 14.05 -4.37 26.76
C ARG A 422 15.33 -3.67 26.32
N CYS A 423 16.36 -4.42 25.91
CA CYS A 423 17.59 -3.81 25.39
C CYS A 423 17.32 -2.95 24.15
N LEU A 424 16.47 -3.44 23.23
CA LEU A 424 16.11 -2.71 22.02
C LEU A 424 15.29 -1.44 22.30
N SER A 425 14.41 -1.46 23.31
CA SER A 425 13.59 -0.30 23.65
C SER A 425 14.35 0.76 24.45
N VAL A 426 15.33 0.35 25.25
CA VAL A 426 16.10 1.24 26.13
C VAL A 426 17.24 1.94 25.39
N ASN A 427 17.88 1.30 24.40
CA ASN A 427 19.02 1.88 23.72
C ASN A 427 19.10 1.59 22.22
N LYS A 428 19.04 2.67 21.42
CA LYS A 428 19.17 2.63 19.95
C LYS A 428 20.54 2.15 19.46
N GLU A 429 21.56 2.23 20.31
CA GLU A 429 22.94 1.81 20.02
C GLU A 429 23.22 0.34 20.39
N PHE A 430 22.27 -0.37 21.01
CA PHE A 430 22.45 -1.75 21.48
C PHE A 430 23.05 -2.66 20.39
N ILE A 431 22.50 -2.61 19.17
CA ILE A 431 22.98 -3.44 18.06
C ILE A 431 24.37 -3.01 17.58
N GLN A 432 24.67 -1.71 17.58
CA GLN A 432 25.98 -1.22 17.19
C GLN A 432 27.05 -1.71 18.18
N ASP A 433 26.73 -1.67 19.47
CA ASP A 433 27.64 -2.10 20.52
C ASP A 433 27.78 -3.63 20.57
N PHE A 434 26.71 -4.37 20.24
CA PHE A 434 26.80 -5.81 19.96
C PHE A 434 27.82 -6.09 18.84
N TYR A 435 27.70 -5.43 17.69
CA TYR A 435 28.63 -5.65 16.57
C TYR A 435 30.08 -5.29 16.92
N LYS A 436 30.30 -4.16 17.60
CA LYS A 436 31.65 -3.78 18.09
C LYS A 436 32.23 -4.86 19.00
N ALA A 437 31.43 -5.39 19.93
CA ALA A 437 31.86 -6.46 20.82
C ALA A 437 32.10 -7.77 20.05
N PHE A 438 31.25 -8.07 19.08
CA PHE A 438 31.34 -9.30 18.29
C PHE A 438 32.60 -9.32 17.42
N PHE A 439 32.89 -8.24 16.69
CA PHE A 439 34.11 -8.16 15.88
C PHE A 439 35.38 -8.12 16.72
N LYS A 440 35.32 -7.57 17.94
CA LYS A 440 36.43 -7.68 18.90
C LYS A 440 36.71 -9.14 19.30
N ASN A 441 35.66 -9.94 19.49
CA ASN A 441 35.78 -11.34 19.91
C ASN A 441 35.97 -12.32 18.74
N ALA A 442 35.56 -11.94 17.53
CA ALA A 442 35.65 -12.72 16.29
C ALA A 442 36.12 -11.84 15.11
N PRO A 443 37.38 -11.37 15.11
CA PRO A 443 37.88 -10.44 14.09
C PRO A 443 37.89 -11.06 12.68
N ALA A 444 38.02 -12.37 12.57
CA ALA A 444 37.98 -13.08 11.29
C ALA A 444 36.60 -13.01 10.59
N ALA A 445 35.53 -12.70 11.33
CA ALA A 445 34.19 -12.55 10.77
C ALA A 445 33.96 -11.16 10.16
N GLU A 446 34.71 -10.13 10.59
CA GLU A 446 34.51 -8.72 10.18
C GLU A 446 34.53 -8.51 8.65
N PRO A 447 35.42 -9.14 7.85
CA PRO A 447 35.41 -9.00 6.39
C PRO A 447 34.15 -9.52 5.70
N ASP A 448 33.38 -10.40 6.35
CA ASP A 448 32.13 -10.94 5.80
C ASP A 448 30.95 -9.95 5.95
N PHE A 449 31.13 -8.82 6.63
CA PHE A 449 30.10 -7.80 6.87
C PHE A 449 30.38 -6.52 6.06
N ASP A 450 29.55 -6.27 5.04
CA ASP A 450 29.57 -5.07 4.19
C ASP A 450 29.29 -3.75 4.98
N PRO A 451 30.22 -2.78 5.02
CA PRO A 451 30.03 -1.49 5.69
C PRO A 451 28.88 -0.63 5.12
N LEU A 452 28.50 -0.81 3.85
CA LEU A 452 27.50 0.00 3.14
C LEU A 452 26.06 -0.52 3.35
N GLY A 453 25.88 -1.67 4.01
CA GLY A 453 24.61 -2.37 4.18
C GLY A 453 24.02 -2.35 5.60
N ARG A 454 24.46 -1.45 6.49
CA ARG A 454 24.15 -1.50 7.95
C ARG A 454 22.67 -1.69 8.28
N LYS A 455 21.74 -1.03 7.58
CA LYS A 455 20.30 -1.17 7.83
C LYS A 455 19.75 -2.55 7.43
N ARG A 456 20.28 -3.14 6.36
CA ARG A 456 19.94 -4.50 5.93
C ARG A 456 20.52 -5.55 6.88
N GLN A 457 21.75 -5.36 7.32
CA GLN A 457 22.41 -6.25 8.29
C GLN A 457 21.73 -6.23 9.65
N LEU A 458 21.28 -5.05 10.10
CA LEU A 458 20.46 -4.91 11.31
C LEU A 458 19.19 -5.77 11.25
N GLY A 459 18.45 -5.69 10.15
CA GLY A 459 17.25 -6.53 9.95
C GLY A 459 17.56 -8.03 9.93
N MET A 460 18.67 -8.43 9.27
CA MET A 460 19.12 -9.82 9.25
C MET A 460 19.53 -10.33 10.65
N LEU A 461 20.20 -9.49 11.44
CA LEU A 461 20.60 -9.83 12.81
C LEU A 461 19.39 -10.00 13.72
N GLN A 462 18.41 -9.08 13.66
CA GLN A 462 17.19 -9.20 14.45
C GLN A 462 16.43 -10.49 14.11
N MET A 463 16.29 -10.81 12.82
CA MET A 463 15.69 -12.07 12.39
C MET A 463 16.45 -13.30 12.90
N ALA A 464 17.79 -13.26 12.84
CA ALA A 464 18.61 -14.35 13.35
C ALA A 464 18.40 -14.53 14.86
N ILE A 465 18.43 -13.44 15.64
CA ILE A 465 18.21 -13.49 17.08
C ILE A 465 16.80 -13.98 17.42
N ASP A 466 15.76 -13.57 16.68
CA ASP A 466 14.39 -14.04 16.89
C ASP A 466 14.25 -15.55 16.66
N VAL A 467 14.94 -16.10 15.64
CA VAL A 467 14.99 -17.56 15.42
C VAL A 467 15.67 -18.26 16.59
N LEU A 468 16.76 -17.68 17.11
CA LEU A 468 17.50 -18.23 18.23
C LEU A 468 16.72 -18.16 19.55
N LEU A 469 15.98 -17.08 19.80
CA LEU A 469 15.16 -16.88 21.00
C LEU A 469 13.96 -17.83 21.09
N ASP A 470 13.56 -18.44 19.98
CA ASP A 470 12.42 -19.36 19.87
C ASP A 470 12.86 -20.71 19.28
N ILE A 471 14.10 -21.13 19.62
CA ILE A 471 14.75 -22.27 18.98
C ILE A 471 13.99 -23.60 19.18
N ASP A 472 13.29 -23.76 20.31
CA ASP A 472 12.50 -24.96 20.61
C ASP A 472 11.40 -25.21 19.56
N ASN A 473 10.82 -24.13 19.03
CA ASN A 473 9.79 -24.19 17.99
C ASN A 473 10.36 -24.01 16.57
N ARG A 474 11.62 -23.56 16.45
CA ARG A 474 12.24 -23.13 15.18
C ARG A 474 13.48 -23.91 14.78
N LYS A 475 13.72 -25.06 15.40
CA LYS A 475 14.88 -25.92 15.07
C LYS A 475 14.98 -26.23 13.57
N ASP A 476 13.86 -26.56 12.92
CA ASP A 476 13.82 -26.81 11.47
C ASP A 476 14.19 -25.57 10.63
N GLN A 477 13.78 -24.38 11.10
CA GLN A 477 14.14 -23.12 10.43
C GLN A 477 15.64 -22.86 10.54
N LEU A 478 16.24 -23.08 11.72
CA LEU A 478 17.68 -22.98 11.91
C LEU A 478 18.43 -23.96 11.00
N ILE A 479 18.01 -25.22 10.94
CA ILE A 479 18.65 -26.25 10.10
C ILE A 479 18.60 -25.83 8.61
N ARG A 480 17.46 -25.34 8.11
CA ARG A 480 17.36 -24.86 6.72
C ARG A 480 18.30 -23.68 6.42
N ILE A 481 18.51 -22.79 7.38
CA ILE A 481 19.44 -21.67 7.22
C ILE A 481 20.88 -22.20 7.16
N LEU A 482 21.24 -23.11 8.07
CA LEU A 482 22.56 -23.73 8.09
C LEU A 482 22.83 -24.53 6.80
N ASP A 483 21.84 -25.21 6.24
CA ASP A 483 21.95 -25.93 4.96
C ASP A 483 22.23 -25.01 3.78
N LYS A 484 21.57 -23.85 3.73
CA LYS A 484 21.82 -22.85 2.67
C LYS A 484 23.23 -22.29 2.76
N GLU A 485 23.76 -22.15 3.96
CA GLU A 485 25.08 -21.55 4.22
C GLU A 485 26.18 -22.59 4.47
N LYS A 486 25.94 -23.89 4.20
CA LYS A 486 26.87 -24.99 4.50
C LYS A 486 28.26 -24.87 3.87
N HIS A 487 28.38 -24.05 2.82
CA HIS A 487 29.64 -23.76 2.15
C HIS A 487 30.52 -22.74 2.89
N ARG A 488 29.98 -22.06 3.91
CA ARG A 488 30.74 -21.13 4.75
C ARG A 488 31.59 -21.87 5.79
N LYS A 489 32.75 -21.29 6.12
CA LYS A 489 33.78 -21.88 6.98
C LYS A 489 33.49 -21.81 8.49
N TYR A 490 32.25 -21.57 8.92
CA TYR A 490 31.94 -21.37 10.34
C TYR A 490 31.84 -22.69 11.10
N THR A 491 32.48 -22.74 12.26
CA THR A 491 32.57 -23.88 13.19
C THR A 491 31.69 -23.65 14.41
N LEU A 492 31.47 -24.69 15.22
CA LEU A 492 30.70 -24.56 16.47
C LEU A 492 31.27 -23.48 17.43
N PRO A 493 32.61 -23.37 17.61
CA PRO A 493 33.21 -22.26 18.35
C PRO A 493 32.81 -20.86 17.84
N ASP A 494 32.65 -20.67 16.53
CA ASP A 494 32.26 -19.36 15.98
C ASP A 494 30.83 -18.97 16.40
N PHE A 495 29.91 -19.94 16.38
CA PHE A 495 28.54 -19.73 16.89
C PHE A 495 28.53 -19.48 18.40
N GLU A 496 29.40 -20.14 19.15
CA GLU A 496 29.52 -19.93 20.59
C GLU A 496 29.97 -18.49 20.91
N VAL A 497 30.97 -17.98 20.19
CA VAL A 497 31.42 -16.57 20.34
C VAL A 497 30.28 -15.59 20.06
N PHE A 498 29.49 -15.85 19.02
CA PHE A 498 28.32 -15.03 18.69
C PHE A 498 27.30 -15.00 19.84
N ILE A 499 26.86 -16.18 20.31
CA ILE A 499 25.82 -16.29 21.35
C ILE A 499 26.31 -15.71 22.68
N ASN A 500 27.56 -15.98 23.06
CA ASN A 500 28.15 -15.42 24.29
C ASN A 500 28.21 -13.89 24.22
N THR A 501 28.63 -13.34 23.08
CA THR A 501 28.69 -11.89 22.89
C THR A 501 27.29 -11.26 22.96
N LEU A 502 26.27 -11.94 22.43
CA LEU A 502 24.88 -11.48 22.54
C LEU A 502 24.43 -11.43 24.00
N ILE A 503 24.65 -12.50 24.76
CA ILE A 503 24.26 -12.58 26.17
C ILE A 503 24.98 -11.53 27.00
N ASP A 504 26.28 -11.33 26.79
CA ASP A 504 27.06 -10.32 27.50
C ASP A 504 26.60 -8.89 27.17
N THR A 505 26.19 -8.66 25.92
CA THR A 505 25.61 -7.38 25.52
C THR A 505 24.25 -7.19 26.17
N VAL A 506 23.37 -8.18 26.14
CA VAL A 506 22.06 -8.13 26.82
C VAL A 506 22.21 -7.86 28.31
N ARG A 507 23.12 -8.57 29.00
CA ARG A 507 23.42 -8.36 30.43
C ARG A 507 23.80 -6.91 30.74
N ARG A 508 24.44 -6.21 29.82
CA ARG A 508 24.86 -4.81 29.99
C ARG A 508 23.71 -3.82 29.82
N TYR A 509 22.78 -4.10 28.92
CA TYR A 509 21.74 -3.13 28.51
C TYR A 509 20.36 -3.40 29.11
N ASP A 510 20.08 -4.61 29.58
CA ASP A 510 18.80 -4.90 30.21
C ASP A 510 18.78 -4.37 31.66
N PRO A 511 17.97 -3.34 31.97
CA PRO A 511 17.93 -2.73 33.31
C PRO A 511 17.32 -3.66 34.37
N LEU A 512 16.66 -4.75 33.94
CA LEU A 512 16.03 -5.74 34.80
C LEU A 512 16.73 -7.10 34.73
N PHE A 513 17.99 -7.15 34.30
CA PHE A 513 18.74 -8.39 34.21
C PHE A 513 19.04 -8.95 35.62
N ASP A 514 18.39 -10.06 35.97
CA ASP A 514 18.51 -10.74 37.26
C ASP A 514 18.99 -12.20 37.11
N ASN A 515 19.11 -12.91 38.23
CA ASN A 515 19.58 -14.31 38.23
C ASN A 515 18.66 -15.25 37.46
N HIS A 516 17.34 -14.99 37.45
CA HIS A 516 16.38 -15.79 36.69
C HIS A 516 16.54 -15.58 35.19
N THR A 517 16.72 -14.33 34.77
CA THR A 517 17.03 -13.96 33.40
C THR A 517 18.36 -14.57 32.94
N ALA A 518 19.38 -14.58 33.81
CA ALA A 518 20.67 -15.19 33.52
C ALA A 518 20.59 -16.71 33.30
N LEU A 519 19.82 -17.42 34.14
CA LEU A 519 19.58 -18.86 34.00
C LEU A 519 18.89 -19.19 32.68
N GLU A 520 17.89 -18.39 32.30
CA GLU A 520 17.15 -18.59 31.05
C GLU A 520 18.05 -18.40 29.82
N TRP A 521 18.85 -17.34 29.78
CA TRP A 521 19.83 -17.14 28.70
C TRP A 521 20.86 -18.27 28.62
N THR A 522 21.24 -18.84 29.76
CA THR A 522 22.18 -19.96 29.82
C THR A 522 21.54 -21.24 29.27
N ALA A 523 20.28 -21.52 29.64
CA ALA A 523 19.53 -22.65 29.11
C ALA A 523 19.33 -22.52 27.59
N LEU A 524 18.90 -21.35 27.12
CA LEU A 524 18.72 -21.05 25.71
C LEU A 524 20.01 -21.23 24.91
N ARG A 525 21.14 -20.75 25.44
CA ARG A 525 22.47 -20.95 24.83
C ARG A 525 22.78 -22.42 24.62
N GLU A 526 22.58 -23.25 25.64
CA GLU A 526 22.86 -24.69 25.52
C GLU A 526 21.93 -25.37 24.52
N THR A 527 20.64 -25.02 24.48
CA THR A 527 19.69 -25.54 23.49
C THR A 527 20.12 -25.20 22.06
N ILE A 528 20.50 -23.94 21.80
CA ILE A 528 20.98 -23.50 20.48
C ILE A 528 22.24 -24.28 20.08
N LEU A 529 23.24 -24.32 20.97
CA LEU A 529 24.51 -25.00 20.69
C LEU A 529 24.30 -26.50 20.46
N GLN A 530 23.38 -27.13 21.19
CA GLN A 530 23.02 -28.52 20.99
C GLN A 530 22.39 -28.76 19.62
N ALA A 531 21.46 -27.90 19.18
CA ALA A 531 20.87 -28.01 17.85
C ALA A 531 21.92 -27.89 16.72
N ILE A 532 22.90 -26.99 16.88
CA ILE A 532 24.00 -26.81 15.91
C ILE A 532 24.96 -28.02 15.94
N ARG A 533 25.25 -28.58 17.11
CA ARG A 533 26.07 -29.80 17.26
C ARG A 533 25.46 -30.98 16.52
N GLU A 534 24.17 -31.22 16.73
CA GLU A 534 23.42 -32.31 16.07
C GLU A 534 23.47 -32.18 14.56
N TYR A 535 23.17 -30.98 14.05
CA TYR A 535 23.26 -30.69 12.62
C TYR A 535 24.65 -30.99 12.02
N LYS A 536 25.73 -30.52 12.67
CA LYS A 536 27.09 -30.77 12.17
C LYS A 536 27.48 -32.24 12.25
N SER A 537 27.04 -32.97 13.29
CA SER A 537 27.23 -34.42 13.39
C SER A 537 26.59 -35.14 12.20
N ASP A 538 25.38 -34.75 11.82
CA ASP A 538 24.63 -35.40 10.75
C ASP A 538 25.24 -35.16 9.36
N ILE A 539 25.76 -33.95 9.09
CA ILE A 539 26.54 -33.69 7.85
C ILE A 539 27.80 -34.56 7.81
N THR A 540 28.52 -34.68 8.93
CA THR A 540 29.78 -35.43 8.99
C THR A 540 29.57 -36.93 8.80
N LYS A 541 28.37 -37.46 9.11
CA LYS A 541 27.98 -38.85 8.86
C LYS A 541 27.46 -39.09 7.44
N ALA A 542 26.97 -38.06 6.77
CA ALA A 542 26.42 -38.11 5.41
C ALA A 542 27.46 -37.80 4.30
N SER A 543 28.65 -37.33 4.70
CA SER A 543 29.83 -37.08 3.86
C SER A 543 30.80 -38.25 3.95
#